data_AF-A0A3R7P2N6-F1
#
_entry.id   AF-A0A3R7P2N6-F1
#
_cell.length_a   1.000
_cell.length_b   1.000
_cell.length_c   1.000
_cell.angle_alpha   90.00
_cell.angle_beta   90.00
_cell.angle_gamma   90.00
#
_symmetry.space_group_name_H-M   'P 1'
#
loop_
_entity.id
_entity.type
_entity.pdbx_description
1 polymer ?
#
loop_
_entity_poly.entity_id
_entity_poly.type
_entity_poly.pdbx_seq_one_letter_code
_entity_poly.pdbx_strand_id
1 'polypeptide(L)'
;MSTYVKKVHFKLHETYANQNCVLTKPPYEVTETGWGEFEIVIKIFFHDPNERPVTIYHILKLFQSPPGTTPPVVSSDFKKPLVSEFYEELIFQDPSAMMRQLLTNTRQLTLGEYTHDTDFEDKKEKTIKNLLNAKRK
;
A
#
# COMPACT_ATOMS: atom_id res chain seq x y z
N MET A 1 -12.12 -5.07 -6.36
CA MET A 1 -11.85 -3.73 -5.79
C MET A 1 -12.65 -2.62 -6.44
N SER A 2 -12.68 -2.46 -7.77
CA SER A 2 -13.47 -1.39 -8.45
C SER A 2 -14.99 -1.42 -8.20
N THR A 3 -15.51 -2.54 -7.70
CA THR A 3 -16.92 -2.72 -7.31
C THR A 3 -17.31 -1.84 -6.12
N TYR A 4 -16.42 -1.65 -5.14
CA TYR A 4 -16.68 -0.84 -3.95
C TYR A 4 -15.77 0.41 -3.87
N VAL A 5 -14.61 0.39 -4.53
CA VAL A 5 -13.73 1.56 -4.68
C VAL A 5 -14.16 2.40 -5.88
N LYS A 6 -14.45 3.68 -5.63
CA LYS A 6 -14.81 4.67 -6.65
C LYS A 6 -13.58 5.27 -7.31
N LYS A 7 -12.58 5.65 -6.51
CA LYS A 7 -11.30 6.20 -6.99
C LYS A 7 -10.23 6.12 -5.93
N VAL A 8 -8.98 6.11 -6.36
CA VAL A 8 -7.79 6.25 -5.51
C VAL A 8 -7.07 7.54 -5.92
N HIS A 9 -6.81 8.40 -4.95
CA HIS A 9 -5.97 9.58 -5.10
C HIS A 9 -4.57 9.27 -4.60
N PHE A 10 -3.56 9.54 -5.41
CA PHE A 10 -2.17 9.58 -5.01
C PHE A 10 -1.72 11.04 -4.98
N LYS A 11 -1.36 11.53 -3.81
CA LYS A 11 -0.72 12.83 -3.65
C LYS A 11 0.79 12.61 -3.57
N LEU A 12 1.50 12.99 -4.64
CA LEU A 12 2.95 12.96 -4.73
C LEU A 12 3.55 14.24 -4.13
N HIS A 13 4.88 14.32 -4.11
CA HIS A 13 5.60 15.53 -3.71
C HIS A 13 5.26 16.73 -4.62
N GLU A 14 5.29 17.93 -4.06
CA GLU A 14 4.89 19.18 -4.74
C GLU A 14 5.76 19.53 -5.98
N THR A 15 6.93 18.93 -6.08
CA THR A 15 7.85 19.10 -7.21
C THR A 15 7.38 18.36 -8.48
N TYR A 16 6.41 17.45 -8.37
CA TYR A 16 5.84 16.77 -9.52
C TYR A 16 4.82 17.67 -10.23
N ALA A 17 4.93 17.78 -11.56
CA ALA A 17 3.98 18.54 -12.38
C ALA A 17 2.54 18.03 -12.21
N ASN A 18 2.37 16.71 -12.07
CA ASN A 18 1.10 16.08 -11.73
C ASN A 18 1.12 15.49 -10.32
N GLN A 19 1.21 16.36 -9.31
CA GLN A 19 1.25 15.93 -7.91
C GLN A 19 -0.03 15.23 -7.41
N ASN A 20 -1.17 15.36 -8.11
CA ASN A 20 -2.45 14.75 -7.71
C ASN A 20 -2.94 13.77 -8.78
N CYS A 21 -2.51 12.52 -8.69
CA CYS A 21 -2.94 11.47 -9.61
C CYS A 21 -4.25 10.82 -9.12
N VAL A 22 -5.25 10.72 -9.99
CA VAL A 22 -6.58 10.17 -9.65
C VAL A 22 -6.90 8.99 -10.55
N LEU A 23 -7.00 7.80 -9.97
CA LEU A 23 -7.28 6.57 -10.69
C LEU A 23 -8.68 6.06 -10.34
N THR A 24 -9.49 5.79 -11.36
CA THR A 24 -10.89 5.32 -11.20
C THR A 24 -11.07 3.84 -11.54
N LYS A 25 -10.04 3.19 -12.10
CA LYS A 25 -10.06 1.78 -12.49
C LYS A 25 -8.73 1.11 -12.12
N PRO A 26 -8.73 -0.20 -11.83
CA PRO A 26 -7.51 -0.96 -11.60
C PRO A 26 -6.71 -1.15 -12.90
N PRO A 27 -5.39 -1.37 -12.82
CA PRO A 27 -4.56 -1.35 -11.60
C PRO A 27 -4.45 0.07 -11.02
N TYR A 28 -4.53 0.18 -9.69
CA TYR A 28 -4.43 1.46 -8.99
C TYR A 28 -2.96 1.76 -8.68
N GLU A 29 -2.17 2.03 -9.71
CA GLU A 29 -0.74 2.26 -9.62
C GLU A 29 -0.32 3.53 -10.37
N VAL A 30 0.72 4.20 -9.87
CA VAL A 30 1.32 5.39 -10.48
C VAL A 30 2.79 5.10 -10.72
N THR A 31 3.23 5.25 -11.96
CA THR A 31 4.63 5.10 -12.34
C THR A 31 5.20 6.48 -12.65
N GLU A 32 6.25 6.85 -11.93
CA GLU A 32 6.94 8.14 -12.07
C GLU A 32 8.45 7.95 -11.89
N THR A 33 9.22 8.95 -12.34
CA THR A 33 10.68 8.97 -12.14
C THR A 33 11.05 10.02 -11.08
N GLY A 34 12.13 9.76 -10.34
CA GLY A 34 12.54 10.65 -9.24
C GLY A 34 13.84 10.19 -8.60
N TRP A 35 14.38 11.04 -7.73
CA TRP A 35 15.66 10.83 -7.05
C TRP A 35 15.54 10.90 -5.52
N GLY A 36 14.40 11.33 -4.99
CA GLY A 36 14.16 11.53 -3.57
C GLY A 36 13.11 10.58 -3.01
N GLU A 37 13.28 10.24 -1.73
CA GLU A 37 12.27 9.55 -0.94
C GLU A 37 11.33 10.60 -0.31
N PHE A 38 10.03 10.34 -0.33
CA PHE A 38 9.03 11.22 0.25
C PHE A 38 7.77 10.43 0.64
N GLU A 39 6.94 11.04 1.48
CA GLU A 39 5.64 10.48 1.84
C GLU A 39 4.62 10.70 0.72
N ILE A 40 4.05 9.60 0.23
CA ILE A 40 2.90 9.59 -0.66
C ILE A 40 1.64 9.45 0.19
N VAL A 41 0.67 10.35 -0.01
CA VAL A 41 -0.65 10.23 0.61
C VAL A 41 -1.58 9.53 -0.37
N ILE A 42 -2.03 8.33 -0.01
CA ILE A 42 -2.94 7.51 -0.80
C ILE A 42 -4.33 7.60 -0.18
N LYS A 43 -5.30 8.19 -0.89
CA LYS A 43 -6.67 8.37 -0.41
C LYS A 43 -7.65 7.54 -1.24
N ILE A 44 -8.27 6.56 -0.60
CA ILE A 44 -9.23 5.64 -1.22
C ILE A 44 -10.63 6.16 -0.96
N PHE A 45 -11.39 6.39 -2.04
CA PHE A 45 -12.80 6.80 -1.98
C PHE A 45 -13.69 5.64 -2.39
N PHE A 46 -14.79 5.45 -1.68
CA PHE A 46 -15.76 4.40 -1.96
C PHE A 46 -16.92 4.91 -2.83
N HIS A 47 -17.65 3.99 -3.45
CA HIS A 47 -18.85 4.34 -4.23
C HIS A 47 -19.99 4.82 -3.34
N ASP A 48 -20.09 4.28 -2.13
CA ASP A 48 -21.01 4.79 -1.12
C ASP A 48 -20.46 6.10 -0.53
N PRO A 49 -21.16 7.24 -0.73
CA PRO A 49 -20.71 8.53 -0.21
C PRO A 49 -20.81 8.64 1.32
N ASN A 50 -21.56 7.74 1.98
CA ASN A 50 -21.65 7.71 3.44
C ASN A 50 -20.43 7.04 4.07
N GLU A 51 -19.68 6.27 3.29
CA GLU A 51 -18.45 5.62 3.75
C GLU A 51 -17.28 6.60 3.69
N ARG A 52 -16.55 6.72 4.79
CA ARG A 52 -15.47 7.72 4.90
C ARG A 52 -14.28 7.29 4.04
N PRO A 53 -13.65 8.19 3.27
CA PRO A 53 -12.43 7.86 2.55
C PRO A 53 -11.31 7.43 3.49
N VAL A 54 -10.60 6.36 3.15
CA VAL A 54 -9.43 5.91 3.90
C VAL A 54 -8.19 6.62 3.38
N THR A 55 -7.32 7.05 4.29
CA THR A 55 -6.06 7.72 3.96
C THR A 55 -4.90 6.87 4.48
N ILE A 56 -3.99 6.50 3.59
CA ILE A 56 -2.78 5.73 3.86
C ILE A 56 -1.59 6.64 3.58
N TYR A 57 -0.57 6.59 4.45
CA TYR A 57 0.68 7.31 4.28
C TYR A 57 1.77 6.29 3.97
N HIS A 58 2.42 6.45 2.82
CA HIS A 58 3.41 5.51 2.33
C HIS A 58 4.71 6.23 2.00
N ILE A 59 5.80 5.89 2.70
CA ILE A 59 7.12 6.43 2.36
C ILE A 59 7.64 5.70 1.11
N LEU A 60 7.77 6.45 0.00
CA LEU A 60 8.42 5.96 -1.20
C LEU A 60 9.91 5.74 -0.90
N LYS A 61 10.35 4.48 -0.96
CA LYS A 61 11.75 4.12 -0.78
C LYS A 61 12.46 3.91 -2.11
N LEU A 62 13.62 4.54 -2.26
CA LEU A 62 14.51 4.41 -3.41
C LEU A 62 15.86 3.81 -3.01
N PHE A 63 16.25 3.90 -1.73
CA PHE A 63 17.54 3.45 -1.24
C PHE A 63 17.41 2.24 -0.31
N GLN A 64 18.34 1.29 -0.44
CA GLN A 64 18.48 0.19 0.50
C GLN A 64 19.21 0.71 1.75
N SER A 65 18.56 0.66 2.92
CA SER A 65 19.22 0.90 4.19
C SER A 65 19.50 -0.44 4.88
N PRO A 66 20.73 -0.99 4.85
CA PRO A 66 21.04 -2.14 5.67
C PRO A 66 20.91 -1.74 7.16
N PRO A 67 20.40 -2.63 8.04
CA PRO A 67 20.35 -2.35 9.46
C PRO A 67 21.77 -2.07 9.98
N GLY A 68 22.02 -0.87 10.51
CA GLY A 68 23.27 -0.51 11.19
C GLY A 68 24.34 0.19 10.35
N THR A 69 24.07 0.55 9.08
CA THR A 69 25.00 1.35 8.26
C THR A 69 24.42 2.71 7.92
N THR A 70 25.00 3.75 8.52
CA THR A 70 24.92 5.13 8.04
C THR A 70 26.25 5.45 7.34
N PRO A 71 26.27 6.09 6.16
CA PRO A 71 25.13 6.54 5.35
C PRO A 71 24.45 5.40 4.55
N PRO A 72 23.21 5.61 4.04
CA PRO A 72 22.53 4.66 3.16
C PRO A 72 23.41 4.34 1.95
N VAL A 73 23.68 3.05 1.73
CA VAL A 73 24.52 2.60 0.62
C VAL A 73 23.63 2.44 -0.60
N VAL A 74 23.95 3.16 -1.67
CA VAL A 74 23.45 2.84 -3.01
C VAL A 74 24.11 1.53 -3.42
N SER A 75 23.45 0.41 -3.13
CA SER A 75 23.94 -0.90 -3.57
C SER A 75 23.95 -0.90 -5.10
N SER A 76 25.14 -1.03 -5.69
CA SER A 76 25.37 -1.08 -7.13
C SER A 76 24.80 -2.34 -7.80
N ASP A 77 24.20 -3.24 -7.02
CA ASP A 77 23.53 -4.44 -7.49
C ASP A 77 22.12 -4.11 -7.99
N PHE A 78 22.05 -3.47 -9.17
CA PHE A 78 20.81 -3.21 -9.91
C PHE A 78 20.04 -4.47 -10.35
N LYS A 79 20.46 -5.66 -9.92
CA LYS A 79 19.85 -6.95 -10.34
C LYS A 79 18.51 -7.22 -9.66
N LYS A 80 18.22 -6.59 -8.51
CA LYS A 80 16.95 -6.78 -7.80
C LYS A 80 16.26 -5.42 -7.59
N PRO A 81 14.98 -5.27 -8.00
CA PRO A 81 14.23 -4.05 -7.69
C PRO A 81 14.06 -3.92 -6.17
N LEU A 82 14.11 -2.67 -5.68
CA LEU A 82 13.73 -2.37 -4.30
C LEU A 82 12.21 -2.41 -4.19
N VAL A 83 11.70 -3.24 -3.27
CA VAL A 83 10.27 -3.35 -2.99
C VAL A 83 10.02 -2.96 -1.53
N SER A 84 9.15 -1.97 -1.33
CA SER A 84 8.68 -1.51 -0.02
C SER A 84 7.17 -1.67 0.02
N GLU A 85 6.70 -2.78 0.58
CA GLU A 85 5.29 -3.16 0.61
C GLU A 85 4.78 -3.29 2.05
N PHE A 86 3.53 -2.86 2.28
CA PHE A 86 2.87 -2.94 3.58
C PHE A 86 1.49 -3.58 3.41
N TYR A 87 1.17 -4.49 4.32
CA TYR A 87 -0.17 -5.07 4.43
C TYR A 87 -1.05 -4.14 5.28
N GLU A 88 -2.26 -3.88 4.80
CA GLU A 88 -3.27 -3.06 5.45
C GLU A 88 -4.65 -3.71 5.35
N GLU A 89 -5.48 -3.51 6.38
CA GLU A 89 -6.85 -4.04 6.43
C GLU A 89 -7.86 -2.90 6.45
N LEU A 90 -8.74 -2.86 5.44
CA LEU A 90 -9.83 -1.91 5.39
C LEU A 90 -11.06 -2.49 6.12
N ILE A 91 -11.30 -2.01 7.34
CA ILE A 91 -12.41 -2.48 8.18
C ILE A 91 -13.63 -1.58 7.98
N PHE A 92 -14.73 -2.18 7.52
CA PHE A 92 -16.03 -1.52 7.38
C PHE A 92 -16.93 -1.94 8.55
N GLN A 93 -16.93 -1.15 9.62
CA GLN A 93 -17.79 -1.39 10.78
C GLN A 93 -19.20 -0.85 10.49
N ASP A 94 -20.21 -1.71 10.63
CA ASP A 94 -21.62 -1.41 10.35
C ASP A 94 -21.83 -0.70 8.99
N PRO A 95 -21.42 -1.32 7.86
CA PRO A 95 -21.50 -0.67 6.57
C PRO A 95 -22.95 -0.44 6.17
N SER A 96 -23.20 0.62 5.40
CA SER A 96 -24.53 0.90 4.86
C SER A 96 -25.06 -0.29 4.03
N ALA A 97 -26.37 -0.35 3.80
CA ALA A 97 -26.97 -1.37 2.94
C ALA A 97 -26.34 -1.39 1.53
N MET A 98 -26.02 -0.22 0.98
CA MET A 98 -25.34 -0.09 -0.31
C MET A 98 -23.92 -0.64 -0.23
N MET A 99 -23.12 -0.21 0.74
CA MET A 99 -21.72 -0.65 0.87
C MET A 99 -21.63 -2.15 1.12
N ARG A 100 -22.50 -2.71 1.98
CA ARG A 100 -22.63 -4.16 2.18
C ARG A 100 -22.89 -4.91 0.89
N GLN A 101 -23.80 -4.43 0.05
CA GLN A 101 -24.09 -5.06 -1.24
C GLN A 101 -22.86 -5.00 -2.18
N LEU A 102 -22.15 -3.88 -2.24
CA LEU A 102 -20.95 -3.74 -3.06
C LEU A 102 -19.81 -4.65 -2.59
N LEU A 103 -19.60 -4.77 -1.27
CA LEU A 103 -18.58 -5.63 -0.68
C LEU A 103 -18.88 -7.12 -0.92
N THR A 104 -20.14 -7.54 -0.80
CA THR A 104 -20.54 -8.95 -0.90
C THR A 104 -20.76 -9.44 -2.32
N ASN A 105 -21.21 -8.57 -3.23
CA ASN A 105 -21.51 -8.93 -4.63
C ASN A 105 -20.32 -8.70 -5.57
N THR A 106 -19.10 -8.80 -5.03
CA THR A 106 -17.87 -8.65 -5.82
C THR A 106 -17.49 -9.99 -6.43
N ARG A 107 -17.53 -10.10 -7.76
CA ARG A 107 -16.87 -11.20 -8.47
C ARG A 107 -15.35 -11.02 -8.35
N GLN A 108 -14.62 -12.09 -8.07
CA GLN A 108 -13.16 -12.08 -8.19
C GLN A 108 -12.80 -11.69 -9.63
N LEU A 109 -12.09 -10.57 -9.79
CA LEU A 109 -11.67 -10.04 -11.10
C LEU A 109 -10.29 -10.57 -11.51
N THR A 110 -9.56 -11.23 -10.60
CA THR A 110 -8.19 -11.68 -10.84
C THR A 110 -8.19 -13.04 -11.54
N LEU A 111 -7.56 -13.11 -12.72
CA LEU A 111 -7.40 -14.33 -13.51
C LEU A 111 -6.27 -15.25 -12.99
N GLY A 112 -5.75 -15.02 -11.77
CA GLY A 112 -4.66 -15.80 -11.17
C GLY A 112 -4.30 -15.33 -9.76
N GLU A 113 -3.39 -16.05 -9.09
CA GLU A 113 -2.81 -15.66 -7.79
C GLU A 113 -1.89 -14.46 -8.00
N TYR A 114 -2.22 -13.31 -7.41
CA TYR A 114 -1.27 -12.20 -7.27
C TYR A 114 -0.33 -12.55 -6.12
N THR A 115 0.94 -12.81 -6.42
CA THR A 115 1.96 -13.09 -5.41
C THR A 115 2.60 -11.79 -4.95
N HIS A 116 2.50 -11.49 -3.65
CA HIS A 116 3.25 -10.41 -3.03
C HIS A 116 4.76 -10.72 -3.05
N ASP A 117 5.59 -9.71 -3.27
CA ASP A 117 7.04 -9.83 -3.09
C ASP A 117 7.41 -10.06 -1.61
N THR A 118 6.57 -9.55 -0.69
CA THR A 118 6.72 -9.77 0.75
C THR A 118 5.82 -10.91 1.21
N ASP A 119 6.40 -11.95 1.81
CA ASP A 119 5.63 -12.96 2.55
C ASP A 119 5.17 -12.37 3.89
N PHE A 120 3.93 -11.90 3.93
CA PHE A 120 3.36 -11.24 5.11
C PHE A 120 3.06 -12.22 6.25
N GLU A 121 2.76 -13.50 5.97
CA GLU A 121 2.50 -14.49 7.01
C GLU A 121 3.80 -14.90 7.72
N ASP A 122 4.87 -15.17 6.97
CA ASP A 122 6.20 -15.42 7.56
C ASP A 122 6.70 -14.20 8.37
N LYS A 123 6.51 -12.98 7.83
CA LYS A 123 6.88 -11.74 8.53
C LYS A 123 6.10 -11.58 9.84
N LYS A 124 4.80 -11.91 9.84
CA LYS A 124 3.93 -11.86 11.02
C LYS A 124 4.36 -12.90 12.06
N GLU A 125 4.58 -14.15 11.66
CA GLU A 125 5.05 -15.21 12.56
C GLU A 125 6.38 -14.84 13.22
N LYS A 126 7.35 -14.37 12.43
CA LYS A 126 8.66 -13.90 12.94
C LYS A 126 8.49 -12.76 13.93
N THR A 127 7.66 -11.78 13.59
CA THR A 127 7.37 -10.62 14.47
C THR A 127 6.78 -11.07 15.81
N ILE A 128 5.75 -11.92 15.77
CA ILE A 128 5.09 -12.45 16.98
C ILE A 128 6.09 -13.24 17.83
N LYS A 129 6.90 -14.11 17.21
CA LYS A 129 7.94 -14.88 17.90
C LYS A 129 8.95 -13.98 18.60
N ASN A 130 9.40 -12.91 17.93
CA ASN A 130 10.33 -11.94 18.51
C ASN A 130 9.72 -11.20 19.71
N LEU A 131 8.45 -10.78 19.62
CA LEU A 131 7.72 -10.14 20.72
C LEU A 131 7.59 -11.07 21.94
N LEU A 132 7.24 -12.33 21.72
CA LEU A 132 7.13 -13.32 22.80
C LEU A 132 8.47 -13.60 23.48
N ASN A 133 9.56 -13.66 22.71
CA ASN A 133 10.91 -13.84 23.24
C ASN A 133 11.38 -12.62 24.04
N ALA A 134 11.08 -11.41 23.56
CA ALA A 134 11.41 -10.17 24.27
C ALA A 134 10.67 -10.06 25.61
N LYS A 135 9.40 -10.50 25.67
CA LYS A 135 8.60 -10.51 26.92
C LYS A 135 9.13 -11.50 27.98
N ARG A 136 9.94 -12.49 27.59
CA ARG A 136 10.52 -13.49 28.50
C ARG A 136 11.88 -13.07 29.10
N LYS A 137 12.48 -11.99 28.62
CA LYS A 137 13.69 -11.39 29.19
C LYS A 137 13.31 -10.27 30.15
#